data_AF-A0A960HNN2-F1
#
_entry.id   AF-A0A960HNN2-F1
#
_cell.length_a   1.000
_cell.length_b   1.000
_cell.length_c   1.000
_cell.angle_alpha   90.00
_cell.angle_beta   90.00
_cell.angle_gamma   90.00
#
_symmetry.space_group_name_H-M   'P 1'
#
loop_
_entity.id
_entity.type
_entity.pdbx_description
1 polymer ?
#
loop_
_entity_poly.entity_id
_entity_poly.type
_entity_poly.pdbx_seq_one_letter_code
_entity_poly.pdbx_strand_id
1 'polypeptide(L)' 'LLNDLNNALAAAAKERQGAGKGQPGIAPDAIAGVLVAMLAHVSAHRLGFELWGVRADDLRATMARILFWTITGQKPTT' A
#
# COMPACT_ATOMS: atom_id res chain seq x y z
N LEU A 1 -7.91 -4.39 13.82
CA LEU A 1 -8.06 -4.16 12.36
C LEU A 1 -6.85 -3.43 11.75
N LEU A 2 -6.60 -2.14 12.04
CA LEU A 2 -5.45 -1.44 11.44
C LEU A 2 -4.09 -1.98 11.91
N ASN A 3 -3.97 -2.35 13.19
CA ASN A 3 -2.75 -2.97 13.72
C ASN A 3 -2.47 -4.33 13.05
N ASP A 4 -3.52 -5.14 12.83
CA ASP A 4 -3.39 -6.45 12.19
C ASP A 4 -2.97 -6.30 10.72
N LEU A 5 -3.55 -5.33 10.01
CA LEU A 5 -3.14 -4.99 8.65
C LEU A 5 -1.68 -4.52 8.60
N ASN A 6 -1.27 -3.67 9.54
CA ASN A 6 0.12 -3.22 9.65
C ASN A 6 1.07 -4.41 9.80
N ASN A 7 0.78 -5.31 10.74
CA ASN A 7 1.61 -6.50 10.98
C ASN A 7 1.67 -7.42 9.75
N ALA A 8 0.56 -7.61 9.05
CA ALA A 8 0.51 -8.41 7.83
C ALA A 8 1.36 -7.79 6.70
N LEU A 9 1.28 -6.47 6.52
CA LEU A 9 2.09 -5.77 5.51
C LEU A 9 3.58 -5.75 5.86
N ALA A 10 3.93 -5.59 7.13
CA ALA A 10 5.31 -5.65 7.59
C ALA A 10 5.90 -7.05 7.37
N ALA A 11 5.15 -8.11 7.68
CA ALA A 11 5.54 -9.48 7.42
C ALA A 11 5.75 -9.73 5.91
N ALA A 12 4.83 -9.27 5.06
CA ALA A 12 4.96 -9.40 3.61
C ALA A 12 6.16 -8.63 3.06
N ALA A 13 6.41 -7.40 3.53
CA ALA A 13 7.58 -6.61 3.13
C ALA A 13 8.88 -7.33 3.53
N LYS A 14 8.96 -7.82 4.77
CA LYS A 14 10.10 -8.59 5.28
C LYS A 14 10.37 -9.84 4.46
N GLU A 15 9.32 -10.61 4.13
CA GLU A 15 9.44 -11.81 3.29
C GLU A 15 10.02 -11.45 1.91
N ARG A 16 9.48 -10.41 1.26
CA ARG A 16 9.95 -9.96 -0.05
C ARG A 16 11.40 -9.49 -0.01
N GLN A 17 11.78 -8.73 1.01
CA GLN A 17 13.17 -8.30 1.22
C GLN A 17 14.11 -9.48 1.47
N GLY A 18 13.69 -10.49 2.24
CA GLY A 18 14.43 -11.73 2.45
C GLY A 18 14.68 -12.51 1.15
N ALA A 19 13.80 -12.35 0.16
CA ALA A 19 13.95 -12.91 -1.19
C ALA A 19 14.70 -11.99 -2.18
N GLY A 20 15.31 -10.90 -1.70
CA GLY A 20 16.01 -9.92 -2.55
C GLY A 20 15.10 -9.04 -3.41
N LYS A 21 13.81 -8.93 -3.04
CA LYS A 21 12.78 -8.13 -3.72
C LYS A 21 12.25 -7.02 -2.78
N GLY A 22 11.25 -6.24 -3.20
CA GLY A 22 10.67 -5.18 -2.37
C GLY A 22 11.52 -3.92 -2.30
N GLN A 23 11.56 -3.27 -1.13
CA GLN A 23 12.31 -2.02 -0.89
C GLN A 23 13.55 -2.29 -0.01
N PRO A 24 14.74 -2.57 -0.59
CA PRO A 24 15.94 -2.84 0.20
C PRO A 24 16.35 -1.63 1.04
N GLY A 25 16.88 -1.87 2.24
CA GLY A 25 17.39 -0.81 3.13
C GLY A 25 16.32 -0.03 3.90
N ILE A 26 15.03 -0.32 3.71
CA ILE A 26 13.93 0.28 4.47
C ILE A 26 13.38 -0.75 5.48
N ALA A 27 13.12 -0.32 6.71
CA ALA A 27 12.51 -1.18 7.72
C ALA A 27 11.09 -1.64 7.30
N PRO A 28 10.75 -2.94 7.39
CA PRO A 28 9.43 -3.46 7.01
C PRO A 28 8.26 -2.75 7.73
N ASP A 29 8.43 -2.42 9.01
CA ASP A 29 7.41 -1.73 9.80
C ASP A 29 7.17 -0.29 9.32
N ALA A 30 8.21 0.38 8.83
CA ALA A 30 8.07 1.72 8.24
C ALA A 30 7.28 1.67 6.93
N ILE A 31 7.55 0.66 6.09
CA ILE A 31 6.79 0.41 4.85
C ILE A 31 5.31 0.19 5.18
N ALA A 32 5.03 -0.71 6.13
CA ALA A 32 3.67 -1.03 6.54
C ALA A 32 2.94 0.18 7.11
N GLY A 33 3.56 0.93 8.03
CA GLY A 33 2.95 2.08 8.68
C GLY A 33 2.54 3.16 7.69
N VAL A 34 3.41 3.49 6.72
CA VAL A 34 3.11 4.47 5.67
C VAL A 34 1.96 3.98 4.79
N LEU A 35 1.99 2.72 4.36
CA LEU A 35 0.92 2.15 3.52
C LEU A 35 -0.43 2.15 4.23
N VAL A 36 -0.50 1.72 5.49
CA VAL A 36 -1.73 1.73 6.28
C VAL A 36 -2.25 3.15 6.46
N ALA A 37 -1.38 4.12 6.78
CA ALA A 37 -1.77 5.51 6.94
C ALA A 37 -2.34 6.09 5.65
N MET A 38 -1.68 5.88 4.50
CA MET A 38 -2.17 6.33 3.20
C MET A 38 -3.51 5.68 2.83
N LEU A 39 -3.63 4.36 2.97
CA LEU A 39 -4.86 3.62 2.65
C LEU A 39 -6.03 4.07 3.50
N ALA A 40 -5.82 4.24 4.81
CA ALA A 40 -6.84 4.72 5.73
C ALA A 40 -7.26 6.15 5.38
N HIS A 41 -6.30 7.04 5.10
CA HIS A 41 -6.57 8.43 4.75
C HIS A 41 -7.37 8.55 3.45
N VAL A 42 -6.95 7.86 2.38
CA VAL A 42 -7.67 7.86 1.09
C VAL A 42 -9.07 7.28 1.25
N SER A 43 -9.20 6.18 1.99
CA SER A 43 -10.51 5.54 2.22
C SER A 43 -11.47 6.46 2.99
N ALA A 44 -10.98 7.21 3.97
CA ALA A 44 -11.77 8.19 4.72
C ALA A 44 -12.23 9.38 3.86
N HIS A 45 -11.50 9.72 2.79
CA HIS A 45 -11.79 10.87 1.92
C HIS A 45 -12.37 10.47 0.56
N ARG A 46 -12.83 9.22 0.40
CA ARG A 46 -13.33 8.69 -0.88
C ARG A 46 -14.40 9.60 -1.52
N LEU A 47 -15.35 10.07 -0.73
CA LEU A 47 -16.42 10.97 -1.22
C LEU A 47 -15.89 12.33 -1.66
N GLY A 48 -14.84 12.86 -1.03
CA GLY A 48 -14.18 14.10 -1.45
C GLY A 48 -13.51 13.94 -2.82
N PHE A 49 -12.85 12.80 -3.04
CA PHE A 49 -12.27 12.47 -4.35
C PHE A 49 -13.35 12.31 -5.43
N GLU A 50 -14.47 11.65 -5.12
CA GLU A 50 -15.61 11.52 -6.04
C GLU A 50 -16.22 12.88 -6.39
N LEU A 51 -16.36 13.80 -5.43
CA LEU A 51 -16.81 15.17 -5.65
C LEU A 51 -15.88 15.95 -6.62
N TRP A 52 -14.59 15.66 -6.59
CA TRP A 52 -13.60 16.23 -7.52
C TRP A 52 -13.47 15.44 -8.84
N GLY A 53 -14.38 14.50 -9.11
CA GLY A 53 -14.46 13.78 -10.38
C GLY A 53 -13.59 12.53 -10.48
N VAL A 54 -12.97 12.07 -9.38
CA VAL A 54 -12.20 10.82 -9.38
C VAL A 54 -13.14 9.63 -9.20
N ARG A 55 -13.07 8.65 -10.11
CA ARG A 55 -13.91 7.43 -10.00
C ARG A 55 -13.42 6.56 -8.84
N ALA A 56 -14.36 5.97 -8.10
CA ALA A 56 -14.04 5.04 -7.01
C ALA A 56 -13.18 3.84 -7.46
N ASP A 57 -13.39 3.36 -8.69
CA ASP A 57 -12.60 2.27 -9.27
C ASP A 57 -11.15 2.68 -9.51
N ASP A 58 -10.90 3.93 -9.94
CA ASP A 58 -9.56 4.46 -10.17
C ASP A 58 -8.80 4.62 -8.84
N LEU A 59 -9.48 5.06 -7.77
CA LEU A 59 -8.91 5.10 -6.42
C LEU A 59 -8.50 3.70 -5.95
N ARG A 60 -9.39 2.72 -6.12
CA ARG A 60 -9.13 1.32 -5.73
C ARG A 60 -7.95 0.75 -6.51
N ALA A 61 -7.94 0.92 -7.83
CA ALA A 61 -6.86 0.45 -8.69
C ALA A 61 -5.52 1.10 -8.33
N THR A 62 -5.53 2.40 -8.03
CA THR A 62 -4.34 3.15 -7.61
C THR A 62 -3.78 2.64 -6.29
N MET A 63 -4.63 2.49 -5.27
CA MET A 63 -4.23 1.95 -3.97
C MET A 63 -3.65 0.53 -4.11
N ALA A 64 -4.29 -0.34 -4.89
CA ALA A 64 -3.81 -1.69 -5.13
C ALA A 64 -2.45 -1.72 -5.83
N ARG A 65 -2.24 -0.86 -6.85
CA ARG A 65 -0.97 -0.75 -7.57
C ARG A 65 0.15 -0.24 -6.68
N ILE A 66 -0.09 0.78 -5.86
CA ILE A 66 0.89 1.31 -4.91
C ILE A 66 1.26 0.24 -3.89
N LEU A 67 0.27 -0.47 -3.34
CA LEU A 67 0.50 -1.55 -2.39
C LEU A 67 1.35 -2.67 -3.01
N PHE A 68 0.95 -3.18 -4.17
CA PHE A 68 1.65 -4.25 -4.88
C PHE A 68 3.09 -3.86 -5.19
N TRP A 69 3.29 -2.67 -5.77
CA TRP A 69 4.61 -2.21 -6.15
C TRP A 69 5.52 -2.04 -4.94
N THR A 70 5.00 -1.42 -3.88
CA THR A 70 5.78 -1.14 -2.67
C THR A 70 6.21 -2.45 -1.99
N ILE A 71 5.28 -3.39 -1.80
CA ILE A 71 5.57 -4.66 -1.11
C ILE A 71 6.47 -5.56 -1.95
N THR A 72 6.19 -5.71 -3.25
CA THR A 72 6.88 -6.70 -4.08
C THR A 72 8.15 -6.17 -4.76
N GLY A 73 8.27 -4.85 -4.91
CA GLY A 73 9.30 -4.21 -5.74
C GLY A 73 9.04 -4.36 -7.26
N GLN A 74 7.96 -5.01 -7.67
CA GLN A 74 7.63 -5.22 -9.07
C GLN A 74 6.75 -4.08 -9.56
N LYS A 75 7.16 -3.43 -10.66
CA LYS A 75 6.28 -2.47 -11.33
C LYS A 75 5.01 -3.23 -11.76
N PRO A 76 3.81 -2.78 -11.37
CA PRO A 76 2.57 -3.43 -11.76
C PRO A 76 2.50 -3.54 -13.29
N THR A 77 2.16 -4.71 -13.81
CA THR A 77 1.82 -4.84 -15.23
C THR A 77 0.60 -3.97 -15.52
N THR A 78 0.64 -3.26 -16.65
CA THR A 78 -0.44 -2.37 -17.10
C THR A 78 -1.80 -3.05 -17.08
#